data_AF-A0A973G959-F1
#
_entry.id   AF-A0A973G959-F1
#
_cell.length_a   1.000
_cell.length_b   1.000
_cell.length_c   1.000
_cell.angle_alpha   90.00
_cell.angle_beta   90.00
_cell.angle_gamma   90.00
#
_symmetry.space_group_name_H-M   'P 1'
#
loop_
_entity.id
_entity.type
_entity.pdbx_description
1 polymer ?
#
loop_
_entity_poly.entity_id
_entity_poly.type
_entity_poly.pdbx_seq_one_letter_code
_entity_poly.pdbx_strand_id
1 'polypeptide(L)'
;MTEPAAVTEPAEPAPTLRAPLIGRIPVVGVSPVLEGGRWPAKAITGEAIEVTANVFREGHDAVAATAVLTDPQGVDRVAVRMDVVNAGLDLYRADLVPGTVGAWTFRVEGWSDPYGTWSHDAAIKVAA
;
A
#
# COMPACT_ATOMS: atom_id res chain seq x y z
N MET A 1 38.77 4.51 -51.62
CA MET A 1 37.34 4.87 -51.52
C MET A 1 36.89 4.38 -50.17
N THR A 2 36.95 5.25 -49.16
CA THR A 2 36.61 4.92 -47.77
C THR A 2 35.47 5.84 -47.39
N GLU A 3 34.27 5.29 -47.19
CA GLU A 3 33.12 6.04 -46.66
C GLU A 3 33.39 6.44 -45.20
N PRO A 4 33.00 7.66 -44.78
CA PRO A 4 33.03 8.02 -43.37
C PRO A 4 31.88 7.34 -42.63
N ALA A 5 32.18 6.75 -41.48
CA ALA A 5 31.17 6.19 -40.58
C ALA A 5 30.29 7.33 -40.02
N ALA A 6 28.97 7.16 -40.12
CA ALA A 6 28.00 8.09 -39.56
C ALA A 6 28.10 8.11 -38.02
N VAL A 7 28.26 9.31 -37.46
CA VAL A 7 28.13 9.55 -36.02
C VAL A 7 26.65 9.45 -35.67
N THR A 8 26.27 8.44 -34.89
CA THR A 8 24.94 8.35 -34.29
C THR A 8 24.84 9.40 -33.17
N GLU A 9 23.99 10.40 -33.35
CA GLU A 9 23.60 11.30 -32.27
C GLU A 9 22.87 10.51 -31.17
N PRO A 10 23.15 10.75 -29.87
CA PRO A 10 22.44 10.07 -28.80
C PRO A 10 20.97 10.46 -28.81
N ALA A 11 20.10 9.45 -28.80
CA ALA A 11 18.65 9.62 -28.76
C ALA A 11 18.24 10.46 -27.53
N GLU A 12 17.44 11.49 -27.78
CA GLU A 12 16.83 12.32 -26.75
C GLU A 12 15.96 11.44 -25.83
N PRO A 13 16.10 11.53 -24.48
CA PRO A 13 15.34 10.66 -23.59
C PRO A 13 13.84 10.98 -23.69
N ALA A 14 13.04 9.96 -23.94
CA ALA A 14 11.59 10.07 -23.99
C ALA A 14 11.04 10.70 -22.69
N PRO A 15 10.01 11.57 -22.77
CA PRO A 15 9.42 12.18 -21.59
C PRO A 15 8.89 11.10 -20.65
N THR A 16 9.40 11.07 -19.43
CA THR A 16 8.88 10.21 -18.37
C THR A 16 7.52 10.75 -17.96
N LEU A 17 6.45 10.11 -18.42
CA LEU A 17 5.10 10.35 -17.89
C LEU A 17 5.14 10.07 -16.38
N ARG A 18 4.97 11.12 -15.58
CA ARG A 18 4.86 10.99 -14.13
C ARG A 18 3.54 10.29 -13.83
N ALA A 19 3.62 9.08 -13.28
CA ALA A 19 2.44 8.41 -12.74
C ALA A 19 1.77 9.32 -11.70
N PRO A 20 0.42 9.32 -11.61
CA PRO A 20 -0.27 10.07 -10.57
C PRO A 20 0.21 9.63 -9.19
N LEU A 21 0.35 10.60 -8.28
CA LEU A 21 0.83 10.37 -6.91
C LEU A 21 -0.16 9.55 -6.06
N ILE A 22 -1.43 9.46 -6.49
CA ILE A 22 -2.49 8.72 -5.81
C ILE A 22 -3.00 7.61 -6.75
N GLY A 23 -3.11 6.40 -6.22
CA GLY A 23 -3.61 5.22 -6.94
C GLY A 23 -5.13 5.16 -7.06
N ARG A 24 -5.65 4.05 -7.62
CA ARG A 24 -7.09 3.83 -7.84
C ARG A 24 -7.91 3.85 -6.56
N ILE A 25 -7.36 3.26 -5.50
CA ILE A 25 -7.86 3.33 -4.13
C ILE A 25 -6.86 4.18 -3.36
N PRO A 26 -7.24 5.39 -2.92
CA PRO A 26 -6.41 6.22 -2.06
C PRO A 26 -5.94 5.48 -0.80
N VAL A 27 -4.63 5.38 -0.64
CA VAL A 27 -3.95 4.92 0.58
C VAL A 27 -2.97 6.02 0.98
N VAL A 28 -3.26 6.73 2.07
CA VAL A 28 -2.48 7.88 2.51
C VAL A 28 -2.22 7.83 4.01
N GLY A 29 -1.28 8.65 4.50
CA GLY A 29 -1.01 8.72 5.94
C GLY A 29 -0.47 7.42 6.53
N VAL A 30 0.28 6.63 5.75
CA VAL A 30 0.87 5.37 6.22
C VAL A 30 1.84 5.65 7.37
N SER A 31 1.65 4.95 8.48
CA SER A 31 2.42 5.06 9.72
C SER A 31 2.81 3.65 10.18
N PRO A 32 3.98 3.45 10.82
CA PRO A 32 4.92 4.47 11.30
C PRO A 32 5.86 5.04 10.22
N VAL A 33 6.09 6.36 10.27
CA VAL A 33 7.05 7.05 9.40
C VAL A 33 7.90 8.03 10.22
N LEU A 34 9.22 7.96 10.09
CA LEU A 34 10.16 8.87 10.76
C LEU A 34 10.76 9.85 9.76
N GLU A 35 10.66 11.15 10.05
CA GLU A 35 11.14 12.25 9.19
C GLU A 35 10.75 12.06 7.72
N GLY A 36 9.47 11.79 7.44
CA GLY A 36 8.98 11.59 6.07
C GLY A 36 9.57 10.37 5.35
N GLY A 37 10.06 9.37 6.09
CA GLY A 37 10.65 8.15 5.56
C GLY A 37 12.17 8.22 5.43
N ARG A 38 12.80 9.32 5.89
CA ARG A 38 14.26 9.46 5.88
C ARG A 38 14.94 8.41 6.76
N TRP A 39 14.29 8.00 7.84
CA TRP A 39 14.81 6.99 8.76
C TRP A 39 13.85 5.80 8.88
N PRO A 40 14.38 4.57 9.00
CA PRO A 40 13.54 3.40 9.18
C PRO A 40 12.92 3.40 10.57
N ALA A 41 11.65 2.97 10.65
CA ALA A 41 11.02 2.58 11.90
C ALA A 41 11.81 1.46 12.57
N LYS A 42 11.69 1.35 13.89
CA LYS A 42 12.42 0.38 14.71
C LYS A 42 11.43 -0.57 15.37
N ALA A 43 11.82 -1.84 15.43
CA ALA A 43 11.04 -2.90 16.04
C ALA A 43 11.97 -4.00 16.55
N ILE A 44 11.48 -4.81 17.47
CA ILE A 44 12.16 -5.98 17.99
C ILE A 44 11.53 -7.23 17.37
N THR A 45 12.34 -8.26 17.15
CA THR A 45 11.85 -9.57 16.70
C THR A 45 10.76 -10.10 17.64
N GLY A 46 9.61 -10.47 17.09
CA GLY A 46 8.46 -10.98 17.84
C GLY A 46 7.58 -9.89 18.50
N GLU A 47 7.94 -8.61 18.38
CA GLU A 47 7.13 -7.51 18.88
C GLU A 47 6.15 -7.02 17.80
N ALA A 48 4.90 -6.72 18.19
CA ALA A 48 3.92 -6.17 17.27
C ALA A 48 4.20 -4.69 16.99
N ILE A 49 4.19 -4.33 15.70
CA ILE A 49 4.25 -2.96 15.21
C ILE A 49 2.85 -2.59 14.72
N GLU A 50 2.26 -1.57 15.34
CA GLU A 50 1.00 -1.00 14.87
C GLU A 50 1.24 -0.23 13.55
N VAL A 51 0.60 -0.69 12.48
CA VAL A 51 0.56 -0.01 11.18
C VAL A 51 -0.81 0.61 10.97
N THR A 52 -0.82 1.88 10.58
CA THR A 52 -2.06 2.60 10.26
C THR A 52 -1.99 3.27 8.90
N ALA A 53 -3.15 3.46 8.27
CA ALA A 53 -3.29 4.27 7.06
C ALA A 53 -4.72 4.78 6.92
N ASN A 54 -4.89 5.91 6.25
CA ASN A 54 -6.20 6.33 5.76
C ASN A 54 -6.46 5.67 4.39
N VAL A 55 -7.52 4.88 4.30
CA VAL A 55 -7.87 4.14 3.06
C VAL A 55 -9.34 4.36 2.72
N PHE A 56 -9.58 5.00 1.59
CA PHE A 56 -10.93 5.40 1.17
C PHE A 56 -11.09 5.25 -0.34
N ARG A 57 -12.31 5.45 -0.83
CA ARG A 57 -12.63 5.43 -2.27
C ARG A 57 -13.72 6.44 -2.60
N GLU A 58 -13.91 6.71 -3.89
CA GLU A 58 -15.11 7.40 -4.36
C GLU A 58 -16.36 6.51 -4.29
N GLY A 59 -17.52 7.14 -4.19
CA GLY A 59 -18.81 6.45 -4.06
C GLY A 59 -19.10 5.98 -2.64
N HIS A 60 -20.06 5.07 -2.51
CA HIS A 60 -20.52 4.54 -1.21
C HIS A 60 -20.25 3.04 -1.03
N ASP A 61 -19.62 2.42 -2.03
CA ASP A 61 -19.23 1.02 -1.94
C ASP A 61 -18.15 0.83 -0.87
N ALA A 62 -18.10 -0.36 -0.29
CA ALA A 62 -17.08 -0.72 0.67
C ALA A 62 -15.66 -0.71 0.04
N VAL A 63 -14.70 -0.41 0.91
CA VAL A 63 -13.26 -0.44 0.67
C VAL A 63 -12.60 -1.22 1.80
N ALA A 64 -11.39 -1.66 1.53
CA ALA A 64 -10.68 -2.60 2.35
C ALA A 64 -9.19 -2.33 2.27
N ALA A 65 -8.46 -2.69 3.33
CA ALA A 65 -7.02 -2.56 3.37
C ALA A 65 -6.33 -3.83 3.90
N THR A 66 -5.11 -4.06 3.43
CA THR A 66 -4.21 -5.13 3.89
C THR A 66 -2.84 -4.53 4.17
N ALA A 67 -2.31 -4.76 5.37
CA ALA A 67 -0.92 -4.43 5.69
C ALA A 67 -0.02 -5.62 5.37
N VAL A 68 1.05 -5.40 4.62
CA VAL A 68 1.98 -6.44 4.19
C VAL A 68 3.37 -6.16 4.74
N LEU A 69 3.98 -7.18 5.33
CA LEU A 69 5.35 -7.16 5.84
C LEU A 69 6.25 -8.00 4.93
N THR A 70 7.28 -7.37 4.37
CA THR A 70 8.26 -7.98 3.46
C THR A 70 9.59 -8.13 4.19
N ASP A 71 10.16 -9.34 4.13
CA ASP A 71 11.37 -9.70 4.86
C ASP A 71 12.66 -9.15 4.24
N PRO A 72 13.82 -9.30 4.92
CA PRO A 72 15.10 -8.84 4.40
C PRO A 72 15.56 -9.53 3.10
N GLN A 73 14.89 -10.62 2.69
CA GLN A 73 15.13 -11.32 1.43
C GLN A 73 14.17 -10.85 0.33
N GLY A 74 13.28 -9.89 0.61
CA GLY A 74 12.31 -9.36 -0.34
C GLY A 74 11.06 -10.22 -0.51
N VAL A 75 10.80 -11.16 0.41
CA VAL A 75 9.63 -12.05 0.37
C VAL A 75 8.54 -11.50 1.29
N ASP A 76 7.32 -11.38 0.75
CA ASP A 76 6.14 -11.08 1.56
C ASP A 76 5.87 -12.25 2.51
N ARG A 77 6.06 -12.02 3.82
CA ARG A 77 5.92 -13.06 4.84
C ARG A 77 4.58 -13.02 5.54
N VAL A 78 4.07 -11.82 5.78
CA VAL A 78 2.87 -11.59 6.58
C VAL A 78 1.98 -10.61 5.84
N ALA A 79 0.71 -10.96 5.68
CA ALA A 79 -0.32 -10.08 5.15
C ALA A 79 -1.51 -10.13 6.11
N VAL A 80 -1.86 -8.98 6.70
CA VAL A 80 -2.92 -8.85 7.69
C VAL A 80 -3.98 -7.93 7.13
N ARG A 81 -5.22 -8.43 7.05
CA ARG A 81 -6.38 -7.58 6.74
C ARG A 81 -6.53 -6.54 7.85
N MET A 82 -6.58 -5.27 7.48
CA MET A 82 -6.68 -4.18 8.44
C MET A 82 -8.13 -3.97 8.86
N ASP A 83 -8.31 -3.59 10.13
CA ASP A 83 -9.58 -3.20 10.70
C ASP A 83 -9.77 -1.68 10.61
N VAL A 84 -10.99 -1.25 10.31
CA VAL A 84 -11.36 0.17 10.38
C VAL A 84 -11.60 0.55 11.84
N VAL A 85 -10.70 1.35 12.42
CA VAL A 85 -10.75 1.75 13.83
C VAL A 85 -11.45 3.10 14.03
N ASN A 86 -11.62 3.86 12.95
CA ASN A 86 -12.46 5.06 12.93
C ASN A 86 -13.10 5.21 11.55
N ALA A 87 -14.31 4.64 11.39
CA ALA A 87 -15.01 4.61 10.12
C ALA A 87 -15.37 6.01 9.58
N GLY A 88 -15.49 7.03 10.43
CA GLY A 88 -15.76 8.40 9.98
C GLY A 88 -14.53 9.14 9.46
N LEU A 89 -13.32 8.61 9.72
CA LEU A 89 -12.04 9.18 9.29
C LEU A 89 -11.25 8.24 8.36
N ASP A 90 -11.88 7.15 7.92
CA ASP A 90 -11.27 6.14 7.05
C ASP A 90 -9.94 5.59 7.58
N LEU A 91 -9.75 5.55 8.91
CA LEU A 91 -8.51 5.11 9.54
C LEU A 91 -8.52 3.60 9.75
N TYR A 92 -7.58 2.93 9.10
CA TYR A 92 -7.34 1.49 9.20
C TYR A 92 -6.13 1.20 10.08
N ARG A 93 -6.17 0.08 10.79
CA ARG A 93 -5.10 -0.43 11.66
C ARG A 93 -4.86 -1.93 11.44
N ALA A 94 -3.61 -2.35 11.48
CA ALA A 94 -3.20 -3.74 11.64
C ALA A 94 -1.87 -3.84 12.39
N ASP A 95 -1.66 -4.97 13.08
CA ASP A 95 -0.39 -5.27 13.72
C ASP A 95 0.46 -6.19 12.85
N LEU A 96 1.72 -5.80 12.61
CA LEU A 96 2.71 -6.60 11.89
C LEU A 96 3.83 -7.03 12.84
N VAL A 97 4.23 -8.30 12.78
CA VAL A 97 5.25 -8.87 13.68
C VAL A 97 6.46 -9.35 12.86
N PRO A 98 7.63 -8.69 12.93
CA PRO A 98 8.84 -9.18 12.28
C PRO A 98 9.39 -10.41 13.01
N GLY A 99 9.67 -11.47 12.24
CA GLY A 99 10.08 -12.78 12.80
C GLY A 99 11.59 -12.99 12.92
N THR A 100 12.42 -12.14 12.31
CA THR A 100 13.88 -12.27 12.30
C THR A 100 14.55 -10.89 12.31
N VAL A 101 15.84 -10.85 12.68
CA VAL A 101 16.64 -9.63 12.62
C VAL A 101 16.98 -9.30 11.17
N GLY A 102 16.80 -8.04 10.78
CA GLY A 102 17.23 -7.53 9.47
C GLY A 102 16.49 -6.27 9.05
N ALA A 103 16.68 -5.86 7.80
CA ALA A 103 15.97 -4.74 7.20
C ALA A 103 14.63 -5.25 6.63
N TRP A 104 13.53 -4.92 7.31
CA TRP A 104 12.18 -5.21 6.85
C TRP A 104 11.59 -4.00 6.14
N THR A 105 10.67 -4.24 5.23
CA THR A 105 9.80 -3.19 4.67
C THR A 105 8.35 -3.57 4.90
N PHE A 106 7.47 -2.57 4.91
CA PHE A 106 6.04 -2.80 4.96
C PHE A 106 5.32 -1.87 4.00
N ARG A 107 4.12 -2.28 3.59
CA ARG A 107 3.23 -1.47 2.75
C ARG A 107 1.78 -1.71 3.14
N VAL A 108 0.91 -0.78 2.72
CA VAL A 108 -0.53 -0.94 2.83
C VAL A 108 -1.13 -1.01 1.43
N GLU A 109 -1.95 -2.02 1.20
CA GLU A 109 -2.66 -2.25 -0.05
C GLU A 109 -4.15 -1.95 0.17
N GLY A 110 -4.65 -0.93 -0.52
CA GLY A 110 -6.08 -0.59 -0.54
C GLY A 110 -6.77 -1.23 -1.73
N TRP A 111 -7.95 -1.81 -1.52
CA TRP A 111 -8.71 -2.51 -2.55
C TRP A 111 -10.22 -2.31 -2.37
N SER A 112 -10.96 -2.36 -3.49
CA SER A 112 -12.43 -2.32 -3.49
C SER A 112 -13.01 -3.59 -2.88
N ASP A 113 -13.99 -3.49 -1.99
CA ASP A 113 -14.65 -4.65 -1.38
C ASP A 113 -16.07 -4.87 -1.95
N PRO A 114 -16.20 -5.41 -3.17
CA PRO A 114 -17.51 -5.63 -3.79
C PRO A 114 -18.33 -6.69 -3.03
N TYR A 115 -17.67 -7.66 -2.39
CA TYR A 115 -18.36 -8.65 -1.58
C TYR A 115 -18.93 -8.03 -0.31
N GLY A 116 -18.14 -7.23 0.42
CA GLY A 116 -18.61 -6.50 1.60
C GLY A 116 -19.79 -5.58 1.26
N THR A 117 -19.71 -4.88 0.12
CA THR A 117 -20.80 -4.06 -0.41
C THR A 117 -22.06 -4.89 -0.66
N TRP A 118 -21.94 -5.98 -1.43
CA TRP A 118 -23.08 -6.83 -1.75
C TRP A 118 -23.68 -7.50 -0.52
N SER A 119 -22.85 -7.98 0.41
CA SER A 119 -23.30 -8.67 1.62
C SER A 119 -24.11 -7.74 2.52
N HIS A 120 -23.71 -6.47 2.64
CA HIS A 120 -24.46 -5.45 3.36
C HIS A 120 -25.84 -5.22 2.72
N ASP A 121 -25.85 -4.94 1.42
CA ASP A 121 -27.06 -4.66 0.66
C ASP A 121 -28.04 -5.83 0.63
N ALA A 122 -27.53 -7.06 0.45
CA ALA A 122 -28.33 -8.27 0.36
C ALA A 122 -29.07 -8.53 1.68
N ALA A 123 -28.42 -8.34 2.82
CA ALA A 123 -29.03 -8.54 4.14
C ALA A 123 -30.25 -7.61 4.35
N ILE A 124 -30.18 -6.38 3.85
CA ILE A 124 -31.28 -5.41 3.93
C ILE A 124 -32.38 -5.77 2.93
N LYS A 125 -32.01 -5.99 1.66
CA LYS A 125 -32.97 -6.16 0.55
C LYS A 125 -33.72 -7.48 0.60
N VAL A 126 -33.11 -8.56 1.08
CA VAL A 126 -33.76 -9.88 1.18
C VAL A 126 -34.75 -9.95 2.34
N ALA A 127 -34.55 -9.13 3.38
CA ALA A 127 -35.40 -9.12 4.57
C ALA A 127 -36.63 -8.20 4.46
N ALA A 128 -36.70 -7.35 3.43
CA ALA A 128 -37.78 -6.40 3.17
C ALA A 128 -38.93 -7.05 2.38
#